data_AF-A0A2E2V823-F1
#
_entry.id   AF-A0A2E2V823-F1
#
_cell.length_a   1.000
_cell.length_b   1.000
_cell.length_c   1.000
_cell.angle_alpha   90.00
_cell.angle_beta   90.00
_cell.angle_gamma   90.00
#
_symmetry.space_group_name_H-M   'P 1'
#
loop_
_entity.id
_entity.type
_entity.pdbx_description
1 polymer ?
#
loop_
_entity_poly.entity_id
_entity_poly.type
_entity_poly.pdbx_seq_one_letter_code
_entity_poly.pdbx_strand_id
1 'polypeptide(L)'
;MSDIEDLINKIHGDPHQTVIAIAGGGSLAVAWLLSMPGASRTILESVVPYGRLSMVSLLGFEPEQYVCPETAQAMAKACYQRAMKLRENDLPVLGVACTATLVTDRIKRGDHRCSLSVWSDHRVLNYDLVLEKGKRDRSGEEELVSRMLLQILSISMNLESNLEIGFSGNETPQCQSLDHANAVSRLLAGDVDSVLVDIDGTMNVDTPVDGPILPGSFSPLHPGHEGLAKVAENELGAPVVFEISVVNVDKPPLEQEEINRRLAQFAGKFKVVLTRAETFQKKSRLFKNTEFIIGWDTAVRLIDPHYYGNDYRSMCAAFAELCANGSKFLVAGRVDSSGFKTLEDVSIPDGFSFLFSSISESVFRLDLSSTELRSDDRKW
;
A
#
# COMPACT_ATOMS: atom_id res chain seq x y z
N MET A 1 -18.18 -27.69 19.01
CA MET A 1 -18.40 -26.24 19.16
C MET A 1 -17.41 -25.64 20.15
N SER A 2 -17.12 -26.27 21.30
CA SER A 2 -16.09 -25.78 22.24
C SER A 2 -14.76 -25.44 21.58
N ASP A 3 -14.23 -26.32 20.71
CA ASP A 3 -12.90 -26.11 20.13
C ASP A 3 -12.86 -24.94 19.13
N ILE A 4 -13.99 -24.67 18.47
CA ILE A 4 -14.14 -23.52 17.56
C ILE A 4 -14.21 -22.24 18.39
N GLU A 5 -15.02 -22.23 19.45
CA GLU A 5 -15.16 -21.09 20.35
C GLU A 5 -13.83 -20.75 21.06
N ASP A 6 -13.10 -21.77 21.52
CA ASP A 6 -11.77 -21.62 22.13
C ASP A 6 -10.76 -21.02 21.15
N LEU A 7 -10.76 -21.48 19.90
CA LEU A 7 -9.90 -20.93 18.86
C LEU A 7 -10.27 -19.48 18.53
N ILE A 8 -11.56 -19.17 18.39
CA ILE A 8 -12.03 -17.82 18.10
C ILE A 8 -11.72 -16.86 19.25
N ASN A 9 -11.83 -17.30 20.51
CA ASN A 9 -11.40 -16.52 21.66
C ASN A 9 -9.91 -16.16 21.59
N LYS A 10 -9.05 -17.11 21.19
CA LYS A 10 -7.63 -16.84 20.95
C LYS A 10 -7.41 -15.84 19.81
N ILE A 11 -8.11 -16.02 18.68
CA ILE A 11 -8.07 -15.10 17.54
C ILE A 11 -8.49 -13.68 17.95
N HIS A 12 -9.53 -13.52 18.79
CA HIS A 12 -9.98 -12.22 19.29
C HIS A 12 -9.14 -11.63 20.43
N GLY A 13 -8.25 -12.44 21.01
CA GLY A 13 -7.25 -11.99 21.98
C GLY A 13 -5.95 -11.53 21.31
N ASP A 14 -5.74 -11.87 20.04
CA ASP A 14 -4.55 -11.50 19.28
C ASP A 14 -4.65 -10.06 18.73
N PRO A 15 -3.53 -9.31 18.63
CA PRO A 15 -3.54 -7.94 18.12
C PRO A 15 -3.85 -7.79 16.62
N HIS A 16 -3.78 -8.86 15.83
CA HIS A 16 -4.02 -8.76 14.38
C HIS A 16 -5.44 -8.35 14.05
N GLN A 17 -5.56 -7.42 13.11
CA GLN A 17 -6.82 -7.03 12.50
C GLN A 17 -6.94 -7.62 11.08
N THR A 18 -8.13 -7.86 10.57
CA THR A 18 -8.31 -8.53 9.28
C THR A 18 -9.51 -8.03 8.50
N VAL A 19 -9.33 -8.03 7.18
CA VAL A 19 -10.42 -8.00 6.20
C VAL A 19 -10.53 -9.38 5.58
N ILE A 20 -11.75 -9.91 5.51
CA ILE A 20 -12.00 -11.28 5.03
C ILE A 20 -12.89 -11.23 3.79
N ALA A 21 -12.45 -11.83 2.68
CA ALA A 21 -13.28 -12.02 1.48
C ALA A 21 -13.61 -13.50 1.25
N ILE A 22 -14.89 -13.82 1.08
CA ILE A 22 -15.34 -15.20 0.86
C ILE A 22 -16.25 -15.31 -0.36
N ALA A 23 -16.02 -16.30 -1.22
CA ALA A 23 -16.83 -16.56 -2.39
C ALA A 23 -17.09 -18.06 -2.55
N GLY A 24 -18.37 -18.45 -2.64
CA GLY A 24 -18.76 -19.84 -2.87
C GLY A 24 -18.59 -20.82 -1.69
N GLY A 25 -17.82 -20.45 -0.65
CA GLY A 25 -17.74 -21.13 0.65
C GLY A 25 -16.93 -20.35 1.70
N GLY A 26 -16.97 -20.78 2.96
CA GLY A 26 -16.27 -20.15 4.09
C GLY A 26 -17.12 -19.15 4.91
N SER A 27 -18.40 -19.03 4.60
CA SER A 27 -19.34 -18.11 5.25
C SER A 27 -19.66 -18.46 6.70
N LEU A 28 -19.65 -19.74 7.07
CA LEU A 28 -19.81 -20.14 8.46
C LEU A 28 -18.65 -19.65 9.32
N ALA A 29 -17.43 -19.56 8.81
CA ALA A 29 -16.29 -19.03 9.56
C ALA A 29 -16.51 -17.56 9.96
N VAL A 30 -16.98 -16.75 9.01
CA VAL A 30 -17.34 -15.34 9.28
C VAL A 30 -18.49 -15.26 10.29
N ALA A 31 -19.51 -16.11 10.15
CA ALA A 31 -20.62 -16.15 11.10
C ALA A 31 -20.14 -16.50 12.52
N TRP A 32 -19.27 -17.51 12.67
CA TRP A 32 -18.71 -17.90 13.96
C TRP A 32 -17.87 -16.79 14.57
N LEU A 33 -16.94 -16.19 13.81
CA LEU A 33 -16.13 -15.06 14.26
C LEU A 33 -17.01 -13.89 14.76
N LEU A 34 -18.00 -13.47 13.97
CA LEU A 34 -18.86 -12.34 14.32
C LEU A 34 -19.85 -12.64 15.46
N SER A 35 -20.17 -13.91 15.71
CA SER A 35 -21.06 -14.31 16.79
C SER A 35 -20.41 -14.24 18.18
N MET A 36 -19.09 -14.14 18.25
CA MET A 36 -18.32 -14.15 19.49
C MET A 36 -17.96 -12.74 19.99
N PRO A 37 -18.01 -12.50 21.31
CA PRO A 37 -17.55 -11.24 21.88
C PRO A 37 -16.10 -10.94 21.53
N GLY A 38 -15.82 -9.69 21.13
CA GLY A 38 -14.47 -9.26 20.75
C GLY A 38 -14.21 -9.22 19.24
N ALA A 39 -15.16 -9.65 18.42
CA ALA A 39 -15.05 -9.61 16.96
C ALA A 39 -14.60 -8.25 16.40
N SER A 40 -15.06 -7.13 16.97
CA SER A 40 -14.70 -5.77 16.51
C SER A 40 -13.22 -5.42 16.70
N ARG A 41 -12.47 -6.16 17.53
CA ARG A 41 -11.01 -5.96 17.66
C ARG A 41 -10.26 -6.57 16.48
N THR A 42 -10.77 -7.69 15.97
CA THR A 42 -10.11 -8.49 14.92
C THR A 42 -10.67 -8.20 13.54
N ILE A 43 -11.99 -8.15 13.36
CA ILE A 43 -12.61 -8.04 12.04
C ILE A 43 -12.87 -6.58 11.70
N LEU A 44 -12.12 -6.03 10.74
CA LEU A 44 -12.32 -4.69 10.20
C LEU A 44 -13.47 -4.67 9.19
N GLU A 45 -13.52 -5.68 8.32
CA GLU A 45 -14.52 -5.78 7.25
C GLU A 45 -14.65 -7.23 6.80
N SER A 46 -15.85 -7.63 6.38
CA SER A 46 -16.07 -8.89 5.68
C SER A 46 -16.84 -8.63 4.39
N VAL A 47 -16.35 -9.21 3.29
CA VAL A 47 -16.87 -9.00 1.94
C VAL A 47 -17.23 -10.35 1.32
N VAL A 48 -18.37 -10.41 0.63
CA VAL A 48 -18.82 -11.61 -0.09
C VAL A 48 -18.91 -11.31 -1.59
N PRO A 49 -17.79 -11.33 -2.35
CA PRO A 49 -17.77 -11.00 -3.77
C PRO A 49 -18.33 -12.12 -4.65
N TYR A 50 -19.60 -12.48 -4.45
CA TYR A 50 -20.22 -13.67 -5.01
C TYR A 50 -20.49 -13.59 -6.52
N GLY A 51 -20.86 -12.39 -7.01
CA GLY A 51 -21.13 -12.14 -8.43
C GLY A 51 -19.86 -11.78 -9.20
N ARG A 52 -19.81 -12.09 -10.49
CA ARG A 52 -18.70 -11.75 -11.41
C ARG A 52 -18.21 -10.32 -11.25
N LEU A 53 -19.11 -9.34 -11.38
CA LEU A 53 -18.74 -7.91 -11.30
C LEU A 53 -18.28 -7.51 -9.89
N SER A 54 -18.79 -8.17 -8.85
CA SER A 54 -18.33 -7.94 -7.47
C SER A 54 -16.91 -8.48 -7.27
N MET A 55 -16.59 -9.64 -7.83
CA MET A 55 -15.23 -10.19 -7.80
C MET A 55 -14.26 -9.31 -8.59
N VAL A 56 -14.63 -8.91 -9.81
CA VAL A 56 -13.83 -7.98 -10.63
C VAL A 56 -13.60 -6.66 -9.89
N SER A 57 -14.61 -6.13 -9.20
CA SER A 57 -14.48 -4.91 -8.41
C SER A 57 -13.53 -5.05 -7.22
N LEU A 58 -13.48 -6.23 -6.58
CA LEU A 58 -12.55 -6.49 -5.48
C LEU A 58 -11.12 -6.64 -6.00
N LEU A 59 -10.95 -7.40 -7.10
CA LEU A 59 -9.64 -7.74 -7.65
C LEU A 59 -9.02 -6.59 -8.48
N GLY A 60 -9.85 -5.73 -9.07
CA GLY A 60 -9.42 -4.73 -10.05
C GLY A 60 -9.20 -5.29 -11.46
N PHE A 61 -9.39 -6.60 -11.66
CA PHE A 61 -9.28 -7.29 -12.95
C PHE A 61 -10.21 -8.50 -13.00
N GLU A 62 -10.40 -9.05 -14.19
CA GLU A 62 -11.15 -10.30 -14.37
C GLU A 62 -10.21 -11.51 -14.33
N PRO A 63 -10.38 -12.43 -13.35
CA PRO A 63 -9.56 -13.62 -13.28
C PRO A 63 -9.97 -14.63 -14.35
N GLU A 64 -9.00 -15.38 -14.89
CA GLU A 64 -9.27 -16.47 -15.83
C GLU A 64 -10.10 -17.59 -15.18
N GLN A 65 -9.83 -17.88 -13.90
CA GLN A 65 -10.55 -18.87 -13.10
C GLN A 65 -10.88 -18.31 -11.72
N TYR A 66 -12.15 -18.40 -11.32
CA TYR A 66 -12.63 -17.85 -10.05
C TYR A 66 -12.25 -18.69 -8.82
N VAL A 67 -12.03 -20.00 -9.00
CA VAL A 67 -11.68 -20.93 -7.91
C VAL A 67 -10.35 -21.60 -8.22
N CYS A 68 -9.27 -20.93 -7.81
CA CYS A 68 -7.89 -21.40 -7.88
C CYS A 68 -7.01 -20.63 -6.87
N PRO A 69 -5.77 -21.13 -6.60
CA PRO A 69 -4.83 -20.48 -5.69
C PRO A 69 -4.53 -19.03 -6.06
N GLU A 70 -4.36 -18.74 -7.35
CA GLU A 70 -3.99 -17.40 -7.84
C GLU A 70 -5.09 -16.38 -7.54
N THR A 71 -6.35 -16.76 -7.74
CA THR A 71 -7.50 -15.90 -7.41
C THR A 71 -7.66 -15.73 -5.91
N ALA A 72 -7.48 -16.79 -5.11
CA ALA A 72 -7.51 -16.69 -3.65
C ALA A 72 -6.41 -15.73 -3.14
N GLN A 73 -5.20 -15.82 -3.69
CA GLN A 73 -4.08 -14.94 -3.34
C GLN A 73 -4.36 -13.48 -3.74
N ALA A 74 -4.90 -13.23 -4.94
CA ALA A 74 -5.26 -11.88 -5.37
C ALA A 74 -6.38 -11.28 -4.50
N MET A 75 -7.36 -12.08 -4.08
CA MET A 75 -8.38 -11.67 -3.11
C MET A 75 -7.75 -11.33 -1.75
N ALA A 76 -6.85 -12.17 -1.24
CA ALA A 76 -6.18 -11.93 0.04
C ALA A 76 -5.31 -10.67 0.01
N LYS A 77 -4.61 -10.42 -1.09
CA LYS A 77 -3.87 -9.15 -1.33
C LYS A 77 -4.80 -7.94 -1.27
N ALA A 78 -5.92 -7.97 -1.98
CA ALA A 78 -6.90 -6.89 -1.98
C ALA A 78 -7.46 -6.64 -0.57
N CYS A 79 -7.76 -7.71 0.19
CA CYS A 79 -8.15 -7.62 1.59
C CYS A 79 -7.06 -7.01 2.47
N TYR A 80 -5.79 -7.38 2.29
CA TYR A 80 -4.68 -6.83 3.06
C TYR A 80 -4.53 -5.33 2.83
N GLN A 81 -4.56 -4.89 1.57
CA GLN A 81 -4.53 -3.47 1.21
C GLN A 81 -5.73 -2.70 1.77
N ARG A 82 -6.90 -3.34 1.80
CA ARG A 82 -8.10 -2.76 2.42
C ARG A 82 -7.96 -2.66 3.94
N ALA A 83 -7.41 -3.68 4.60
CA ALA A 83 -7.14 -3.69 6.04
C ALA A 83 -6.16 -2.56 6.42
N MET A 84 -5.08 -2.38 5.65
CA MET A 84 -4.11 -1.29 5.86
C MET A 84 -4.73 0.10 5.80
N LYS A 85 -5.80 0.28 5.01
CA LYS A 85 -6.55 1.55 4.90
C LYS A 85 -7.60 1.74 5.99
N LEU A 86 -8.08 0.63 6.58
CA LEU A 86 -9.13 0.64 7.60
C LEU A 86 -8.58 0.60 9.04
N ARG A 87 -7.33 0.17 9.24
CA ARG A 87 -6.71 0.17 10.57
C ARG A 87 -6.58 1.60 11.08
N GLU A 88 -7.00 1.82 12.32
CA GLU A 88 -6.89 3.14 12.98
C GLU A 88 -5.53 3.31 13.67
N ASN A 89 -4.85 2.20 13.96
CA ASN A 89 -3.58 2.14 14.70
C ASN A 89 -2.55 1.29 13.93
N ASP A 90 -1.30 1.32 14.36
CA ASP A 90 -0.20 0.50 13.81
C ASP A 90 -0.28 -0.98 14.21
N LEU A 91 -1.48 -1.49 14.48
CA LEU A 91 -1.70 -2.91 14.72
C LEU A 91 -1.39 -3.71 13.44
N PRO A 92 -0.89 -4.95 13.58
CA PRO A 92 -0.61 -5.80 12.44
C PRO A 92 -1.92 -6.19 11.76
N VAL A 93 -1.89 -6.35 10.44
CA VAL A 93 -3.09 -6.70 9.67
C VAL A 93 -2.89 -7.90 8.77
N LEU A 94 -3.99 -8.62 8.51
CA LEU A 94 -4.04 -9.76 7.60
C LEU A 94 -5.16 -9.56 6.57
N GLY A 95 -4.84 -9.84 5.31
CA GLY A 95 -5.85 -10.05 4.27
C GLY A 95 -6.17 -11.53 4.17
N VAL A 96 -7.43 -11.92 4.37
CA VAL A 96 -7.84 -13.33 4.32
C VAL A 96 -8.82 -13.50 3.17
N ALA A 97 -8.66 -14.58 2.42
CA ALA A 97 -9.58 -14.92 1.36
C ALA A 97 -9.88 -16.41 1.25
N CYS A 98 -11.10 -16.72 0.81
CA CYS A 98 -11.51 -18.04 0.37
C CYS A 98 -12.35 -17.92 -0.91
N THR A 99 -12.03 -18.75 -1.89
CA THR A 99 -12.90 -19.02 -3.03
C THR A 99 -13.13 -20.52 -3.14
N ALA A 100 -14.39 -20.92 -3.33
CA ALA A 100 -14.76 -22.33 -3.37
C ALA A 100 -15.87 -22.63 -4.38
N THR A 101 -15.82 -23.84 -4.93
CA THR A 101 -16.91 -24.44 -5.70
C THR A 101 -17.38 -25.68 -4.97
N LEU A 102 -18.46 -25.53 -4.21
CA LEU A 102 -19.04 -26.61 -3.41
C LEU A 102 -20.22 -27.28 -4.14
N VAL A 103 -20.81 -28.31 -3.52
CA VAL A 103 -22.01 -29.02 -3.99
C VAL A 103 -23.08 -28.02 -4.46
N THR A 104 -23.72 -28.29 -5.59
CA THR A 104 -24.88 -27.51 -6.05
C THR A 104 -26.04 -28.43 -6.38
N ASP A 105 -27.22 -27.85 -6.56
CA ASP A 105 -28.43 -28.49 -7.07
C ASP A 105 -28.24 -29.17 -8.44
N ARG A 106 -27.27 -28.73 -9.23
CA ARG A 106 -26.82 -29.36 -10.49
C ARG A 106 -25.53 -30.17 -10.33
N ILE A 107 -25.42 -31.27 -11.08
CA ILE A 107 -24.19 -32.07 -11.19
C ILE A 107 -23.13 -31.25 -11.95
N LYS A 108 -22.03 -30.90 -11.26
CA LYS A 108 -20.88 -30.22 -11.87
C LYS A 108 -19.91 -31.24 -12.48
N ARG A 109 -19.42 -30.94 -13.69
CA ARG A 109 -18.33 -31.71 -14.32
C ARG A 109 -16.99 -31.49 -13.60
N GLY A 110 -16.69 -30.24 -13.22
CA GLY A 110 -15.48 -29.88 -12.48
C GLY A 110 -15.48 -30.36 -11.04
N ASP A 111 -14.31 -30.40 -10.42
CA ASP A 111 -14.16 -30.83 -9.03
C ASP A 111 -14.79 -29.88 -8.03
N HIS A 112 -15.15 -30.40 -6.86
CA HIS A 112 -15.39 -29.54 -5.71
C HIS A 112 -14.03 -29.12 -5.18
N ARG A 113 -13.82 -27.82 -5.00
CA ARG A 113 -12.51 -27.26 -4.65
C ARG A 113 -12.68 -26.06 -3.75
N CYS A 114 -11.76 -25.88 -2.81
CA CYS A 114 -11.56 -24.60 -2.14
C CYS A 114 -10.10 -24.18 -2.25
N SER A 115 -9.89 -22.89 -2.45
CA SER A 115 -8.59 -22.24 -2.39
C SER A 115 -8.68 -21.11 -1.36
N LEU A 116 -7.79 -21.14 -0.37
CA LEU A 116 -7.70 -20.17 0.71
C LEU A 116 -6.33 -19.50 0.66
N SER A 117 -6.29 -18.21 0.99
CA SER A 117 -5.04 -17.48 1.09
C SER A 117 -5.08 -16.50 2.25
N VAL A 118 -3.95 -16.35 2.94
CA VAL A 118 -3.72 -15.29 3.91
C VAL A 118 -2.49 -14.50 3.49
N TRP A 119 -2.66 -13.19 3.38
CA TRP A 119 -1.63 -12.24 3.05
C TRP A 119 -1.27 -11.44 4.31
N SER A 120 0.00 -11.52 4.73
CA SER A 120 0.56 -10.73 5.83
C SER A 120 1.56 -9.69 5.32
N ASP A 121 2.18 -8.97 6.25
CA ASP A 121 3.31 -8.07 5.99
C ASP A 121 4.60 -8.79 5.59
N HIS A 122 4.78 -10.07 5.92
CA HIS A 122 6.03 -10.82 5.67
C HIS A 122 5.88 -12.03 4.73
N ARG A 123 4.68 -12.61 4.60
CA ARG A 123 4.46 -13.81 3.78
C ARG A 123 3.05 -13.90 3.20
N VAL A 124 2.88 -14.85 2.29
CA VAL A 124 1.61 -15.36 1.80
C VAL A 124 1.51 -16.85 2.15
N LEU A 125 0.39 -17.24 2.77
CA LEU A 125 0.07 -18.64 3.05
C LEU A 125 -1.10 -19.07 2.18
N ASN A 126 -0.91 -20.10 1.36
CA ASN A 126 -1.90 -20.62 0.42
C ASN A 126 -2.28 -22.06 0.77
N TYR A 127 -3.58 -22.35 0.82
CA TYR A 127 -4.12 -23.69 0.99
C TYR A 127 -5.05 -24.00 -0.18
N ASP A 128 -4.84 -25.12 -0.83
CA ASP A 128 -5.69 -25.58 -1.92
C ASP A 128 -6.13 -27.02 -1.69
N LEU A 129 -7.43 -27.27 -1.81
CA LEU A 129 -7.99 -28.60 -1.58
C LEU A 129 -9.05 -28.92 -2.62
N VAL A 130 -8.92 -30.11 -3.21
CA VAL A 130 -9.99 -30.77 -3.95
C VAL A 130 -10.79 -31.62 -2.95
N LEU A 131 -12.10 -31.35 -2.83
CA LEU A 131 -13.00 -32.07 -1.95
C LEU A 131 -13.49 -33.37 -2.61
N GLU A 132 -13.64 -34.41 -1.81
CA GLU A 132 -14.12 -35.71 -2.26
C GLU A 132 -15.62 -35.65 -2.59
N LYS A 133 -15.96 -35.79 -3.88
CA LYS A 133 -17.35 -35.73 -4.34
C LYS A 133 -18.21 -36.83 -3.70
N GLY A 134 -19.39 -36.44 -3.23
CA GLY A 134 -20.37 -37.36 -2.63
C GLY A 134 -20.06 -37.75 -1.19
N LYS A 135 -18.93 -37.30 -0.61
CA LYS A 135 -18.58 -37.57 0.77
C LYS A 135 -19.42 -36.75 1.76
N ARG A 136 -19.72 -35.50 1.41
CA ARG A 136 -20.49 -34.55 2.22
C ARG A 136 -21.59 -33.92 1.39
N ASP A 137 -22.62 -33.43 2.08
CA ASP A 137 -23.59 -32.53 1.50
C ASP A 137 -23.01 -31.10 1.44
N ARG A 138 -23.80 -30.16 0.90
CA ARG A 138 -23.36 -28.77 0.75
C ARG A 138 -23.00 -28.11 2.09
N SER A 139 -23.72 -28.45 3.16
CA SER A 139 -23.48 -27.93 4.50
C SER A 139 -22.19 -28.49 5.10
N GLY A 140 -21.93 -29.78 4.94
CA GLY A 140 -20.69 -30.41 5.40
C GLY A 140 -19.45 -29.91 4.67
N GLU A 141 -19.55 -29.63 3.37
CA GLU A 141 -18.46 -28.96 2.64
C GLU A 141 -18.25 -27.52 3.12
N GLU A 142 -19.32 -26.76 3.39
CA GLU A 142 -19.22 -25.41 3.95
C GLU A 142 -18.50 -25.40 5.29
N GLU A 143 -18.85 -26.34 6.17
CA GLU A 143 -18.29 -26.45 7.50
C GLU A 143 -16.80 -26.79 7.44
N LEU A 144 -16.40 -27.74 6.58
CA LEU A 144 -14.99 -28.09 6.37
C LEU A 144 -14.18 -26.89 5.89
N VAL A 145 -14.67 -26.20 4.85
CA VAL A 145 -13.98 -25.00 4.32
C VAL A 145 -13.89 -23.90 5.36
N SER A 146 -14.93 -23.73 6.18
CA SER A 146 -14.95 -22.73 7.25
C SER A 146 -13.98 -23.06 8.37
N ARG A 147 -13.84 -24.34 8.75
CA ARG A 147 -12.82 -24.79 9.70
C ARG A 147 -11.41 -24.58 9.14
N MET A 148 -11.18 -24.84 7.85
CA MET A 148 -9.92 -24.53 7.19
C MET A 148 -9.59 -23.03 7.22
N LEU A 149 -10.59 -22.16 7.04
CA LEU A 149 -10.41 -20.71 7.10
C LEU A 149 -9.97 -20.26 8.51
N LEU A 150 -10.59 -20.79 9.57
CA LEU A 150 -10.15 -20.52 10.94
C LEU A 150 -8.73 -21.04 11.20
N GLN A 151 -8.40 -22.22 10.69
CA GLN A 151 -7.07 -22.82 10.85
C GLN A 151 -5.97 -22.00 10.17
N ILE A 152 -6.17 -21.57 8.92
CA ILE A 152 -5.15 -20.78 8.19
C ILE A 152 -4.98 -19.39 8.82
N LEU A 153 -6.07 -18.81 9.34
CA LEU A 153 -6.04 -17.56 10.09
C LEU A 153 -5.24 -17.72 11.39
N SER A 154 -5.50 -18.76 12.18
CA SER A 154 -4.79 -19.00 13.44
C SER A 154 -3.30 -19.26 13.21
N ILE A 155 -2.92 -20.04 12.19
CA ILE A 155 -1.53 -20.27 11.81
C ILE A 155 -0.84 -18.94 11.46
N SER A 156 -1.54 -18.06 10.74
CA SER A 156 -0.98 -16.76 10.34
C SER A 156 -0.76 -15.81 11.51
N MET A 157 -1.54 -15.95 12.58
CA MET A 157 -1.38 -15.26 13.87
C MET A 157 -0.40 -15.98 14.82
N ASN A 158 0.25 -17.08 14.38
CA ASN A 158 1.11 -17.93 15.22
C ASN A 158 0.39 -18.51 16.45
N LEU A 159 -0.90 -18.79 16.33
CA LEU A 159 -1.72 -19.40 17.37
C LEU A 159 -1.77 -20.92 17.20
N GLU A 160 -1.60 -21.65 18.30
CA GLU A 160 -1.84 -23.09 18.32
C GLU A 160 -3.32 -23.40 18.12
N SER A 161 -3.60 -24.24 17.12
CA SER A 161 -4.94 -24.75 16.83
C SER A 161 -4.96 -26.27 16.85
N ASN A 162 -5.85 -26.82 17.67
CA ASN A 162 -6.20 -28.25 17.71
C ASN A 162 -7.51 -28.53 16.97
N LEU A 163 -7.95 -27.60 16.10
CA LEU A 163 -9.23 -27.72 15.42
C LEU A 163 -9.22 -28.91 14.46
N GLU A 164 -10.09 -29.90 14.73
CA GLU A 164 -10.31 -30.99 13.79
C GLU A 164 -11.06 -30.46 12.56
N ILE A 165 -10.40 -30.50 11.41
CA ILE A 165 -10.96 -30.00 10.13
C ILE A 165 -11.93 -31.02 9.51
N GLY A 166 -11.70 -32.31 9.78
CA GLY A 166 -12.54 -33.40 9.30
C GLY A 166 -12.27 -33.82 7.85
N PHE A 167 -11.01 -33.76 7.38
CA PHE A 167 -10.60 -34.30 6.07
C PHE A 167 -10.93 -35.79 5.95
N SER A 168 -11.31 -36.23 4.75
CA SER A 168 -11.37 -37.65 4.43
C SER A 168 -9.97 -38.20 4.15
N GLY A 169 -9.81 -39.53 4.12
CA GLY A 169 -8.52 -40.16 3.78
C GLY A 169 -8.03 -39.86 2.35
N ASN A 170 -8.89 -39.30 1.50
CA ASN A 170 -8.59 -38.93 0.11
C ASN A 170 -8.41 -37.40 -0.07
N GLU A 171 -8.55 -36.62 1.00
CA GLU A 171 -8.47 -35.16 1.00
C GLU A 171 -7.17 -34.70 1.63
N THR A 172 -6.22 -34.25 0.81
CA THR A 172 -4.94 -33.71 1.28
C THR A 172 -4.81 -32.27 0.80
N PRO A 173 -4.88 -31.26 1.69
CA PRO A 173 -4.67 -29.88 1.30
C PRO A 173 -3.22 -29.68 0.86
N GLN A 174 -3.04 -29.03 -0.29
CA GLN A 174 -1.74 -28.53 -0.72
C GLN A 174 -1.49 -27.20 -0.01
N CYS A 175 -0.40 -27.14 0.74
CA CYS A 175 -0.02 -25.96 1.50
C CYS A 175 1.27 -25.36 0.92
N GLN A 176 1.25 -24.05 0.69
CA GLN A 176 2.42 -23.30 0.24
C GLN A 176 2.58 -22.04 1.10
N SER A 177 3.78 -21.84 1.64
CA SER A 177 4.17 -20.60 2.30
C SER A 177 5.22 -19.91 1.44
N LEU A 178 4.98 -18.65 1.08
CA LEU A 178 5.87 -17.84 0.28
C LEU A 178 6.22 -16.58 1.07
N ASP A 179 7.49 -16.41 1.43
CA ASP A 179 7.95 -15.14 1.99
C ASP A 179 7.86 -14.06 0.90
N HIS A 180 7.50 -12.84 1.30
CA HIS A 180 7.52 -11.74 0.36
C HIS A 180 8.96 -11.46 -0.09
N ALA A 181 9.10 -10.98 -1.33
CA ALA A 181 10.35 -10.39 -1.77
C ALA A 181 10.74 -9.19 -0.87
N ASN A 182 11.99 -8.72 -0.97
CA ASN A 182 12.42 -7.53 -0.23
C ASN A 182 11.49 -6.32 -0.49
N ALA A 183 11.44 -5.38 0.45
CA ALA A 183 10.51 -4.24 0.42
C ALA A 183 10.54 -3.45 -0.91
N VAL A 184 11.74 -3.23 -1.48
CA VAL A 184 11.89 -2.54 -2.77
C VAL A 184 11.26 -3.33 -3.90
N SER A 185 11.48 -4.64 -3.98
CA SER A 185 10.85 -5.49 -5.00
C SER A 185 9.33 -5.50 -4.89
N ARG A 186 8.78 -5.52 -3.67
CA ARG A 186 7.33 -5.40 -3.44
C ARG A 186 6.77 -4.06 -3.93
N LEU A 187 7.48 -2.97 -3.68
CA LEU A 187 7.10 -1.65 -4.20
C LEU A 187 7.16 -1.63 -5.74
N LEU A 188 8.17 -2.24 -6.34
CA LEU A 188 8.29 -2.33 -7.80
C LEU A 188 7.17 -3.17 -8.43
N ALA A 189 6.75 -4.24 -7.75
CA ALA A 189 5.61 -5.09 -8.14
C ALA A 189 4.24 -4.41 -7.91
N GLY A 190 4.18 -3.34 -7.10
CA GLY A 190 2.91 -2.73 -6.69
C GLY A 190 2.15 -3.58 -5.67
N ASP A 191 2.88 -4.33 -4.84
CA ASP A 191 2.31 -5.05 -3.71
C ASP A 191 2.03 -4.12 -2.53
N VAL A 192 2.85 -3.08 -2.39
CA VAL A 192 2.79 -2.05 -1.36
C VAL A 192 2.82 -0.68 -2.05
N ASP A 193 2.20 0.32 -1.43
CA ASP A 193 2.07 1.68 -1.95
C ASP A 193 3.31 2.54 -1.63
N SER A 194 3.95 2.30 -0.48
CA SER A 194 5.17 2.99 -0.04
C SER A 194 6.16 2.10 0.74
N VAL A 195 7.42 2.54 0.80
CA VAL A 195 8.46 1.95 1.67
C VAL A 195 9.19 3.07 2.39
N LEU A 196 9.04 3.15 3.71
CA LEU A 196 9.78 4.07 4.56
C LEU A 196 11.11 3.41 4.97
N VAL A 197 12.21 4.06 4.59
CA VAL A 197 13.57 3.71 4.97
C VAL A 197 13.99 4.62 6.12
N ASP A 198 14.23 4.04 7.29
CA ASP A 198 14.72 4.79 8.45
C ASP A 198 16.22 5.08 8.35
N ILE A 199 16.73 5.92 9.26
CA ILE A 199 18.11 6.40 9.28
C ILE A 199 19.11 5.24 9.43
N ASP A 200 18.72 4.18 10.14
CA ASP A 200 19.50 2.95 10.33
C ASP A 200 19.45 1.98 9.13
N GLY A 201 18.65 2.30 8.10
CA GLY A 201 18.45 1.48 6.91
C GLY A 201 17.30 0.47 7.01
N THR A 202 16.58 0.41 8.13
CA THR A 202 15.39 -0.45 8.28
C THR A 202 14.31 -0.01 7.31
N MET A 203 13.73 -0.96 6.57
CA MET A 203 12.68 -0.71 5.58
C MET A 203 11.33 -1.21 6.09
N ASN A 204 10.37 -0.31 6.20
CA ASN A 204 9.00 -0.62 6.60
C ASN A 204 8.03 -0.30 5.46
N VAL A 205 7.14 -1.24 5.14
CA VAL A 205 6.17 -1.10 4.03
C VAL A 205 4.89 -0.44 4.53
N ASP A 206 4.32 0.47 3.73
CA ASP A 206 3.02 1.12 3.99
C ASP A 206 2.86 1.69 5.41
N THR A 207 3.99 2.09 6.01
CA THR A 207 4.03 2.80 7.28
C THR A 207 3.61 4.24 7.06
N PRO A 208 2.75 4.81 7.93
CA PRO A 208 2.45 6.23 7.92
C PRO A 208 3.73 7.08 7.95
N VAL A 209 3.75 8.14 7.16
CA VAL A 209 4.86 9.10 7.14
C VAL A 209 4.38 10.38 7.81
N ASP A 210 4.94 10.65 8.98
CA ASP A 210 4.69 11.88 9.71
C ASP A 210 5.72 12.95 9.33
N GLY A 211 5.23 14.16 9.08
CA GLY A 211 6.05 15.34 8.83
C GLY A 211 6.07 15.80 7.37
N PRO A 212 6.79 16.92 7.11
CA PRO A 212 6.90 17.48 5.77
C PRO A 212 7.73 16.59 4.86
N ILE A 213 7.36 16.56 3.58
CA ILE A 213 8.02 15.71 2.59
C ILE A 213 8.78 16.57 1.59
N LEU A 214 10.03 16.21 1.28
CA LEU A 214 10.84 16.82 0.22
C LEU A 214 10.99 15.83 -0.95
N PRO A 215 10.15 15.92 -2.02
CA PRO A 215 10.25 15.06 -3.19
C PRO A 215 11.42 15.43 -4.08
N GLY A 216 12.11 14.42 -4.63
CA GLY A 216 13.17 14.67 -5.58
C GLY A 216 13.76 13.42 -6.22
N SER A 217 14.51 13.63 -7.31
CA SER A 217 15.24 12.53 -7.95
C SER A 217 16.53 12.16 -7.22
N PHE A 218 17.12 13.12 -6.48
CA PHE A 218 18.36 12.99 -5.68
C PHE A 218 19.47 12.18 -6.36
N SER A 219 19.73 12.52 -7.62
CA SER A 219 20.75 11.88 -8.45
C SER A 219 21.70 12.94 -9.01
N PRO A 220 22.69 13.43 -8.22
CA PRO A 220 22.99 13.06 -6.83
C PRO A 220 22.28 13.92 -5.77
N LEU A 221 22.32 13.47 -4.52
CA LEU A 221 22.05 14.31 -3.35
C LEU A 221 23.17 15.35 -3.21
N HIS A 222 22.86 16.57 -2.80
CA HIS A 222 23.84 17.66 -2.72
C HIS A 222 23.49 18.63 -1.59
N PRO A 223 24.43 19.49 -1.15
CA PRO A 223 24.24 20.38 0.01
C PRO A 223 23.00 21.27 -0.08
N GLY A 224 22.62 21.68 -1.29
CA GLY A 224 21.38 22.42 -1.50
C GLY A 224 20.11 21.69 -1.03
N HIS A 225 20.00 20.37 -1.26
CA HIS A 225 18.86 19.58 -0.79
C HIS A 225 18.88 19.44 0.75
N GLU A 226 20.06 19.17 1.32
CA GLU A 226 20.24 19.02 2.77
C GLU A 226 19.91 20.35 3.50
N GLY A 227 20.37 21.47 2.94
CA GLY A 227 20.07 22.81 3.46
C GLY A 227 18.59 23.16 3.36
N LEU A 228 17.93 22.82 2.24
CA LEU A 228 16.49 23.04 2.08
C LEU A 228 15.69 22.24 3.10
N ALA A 229 16.02 20.97 3.29
CA ALA A 229 15.40 20.14 4.32
C ALA A 229 15.58 20.79 5.70
N LYS A 230 16.79 21.22 6.05
CA LYS A 230 17.07 21.85 7.37
C LYS A 230 16.28 23.14 7.60
N VAL A 231 16.14 23.98 6.57
CA VAL A 231 15.35 25.21 6.67
C VAL A 231 13.87 24.88 6.86
N ALA A 232 13.34 23.97 6.05
CA ALA A 232 11.95 23.55 6.15
C ALA A 232 11.64 22.87 7.51
N GLU A 233 12.57 22.09 8.07
CA GLU A 233 12.42 21.53 9.42
C GLU A 233 12.22 22.62 10.48
N ASN A 234 12.97 23.72 10.38
CA ASN A 234 12.88 24.82 11.33
C ASN A 234 11.59 25.62 11.15
N GLU A 235 11.14 25.85 9.91
CA GLU A 235 9.90 26.61 9.63
C GLU A 235 8.64 25.81 10.00
N LEU A 236 8.66 24.49 9.76
CA LEU A 236 7.50 23.61 9.95
C LEU A 236 7.49 22.91 11.31
N GLY A 237 8.60 22.99 12.06
CA GLY A 237 8.71 22.44 13.41
C GLY A 237 8.70 20.91 13.48
N ALA A 238 8.98 20.24 12.36
CA ALA A 238 8.94 18.78 12.25
C ALA A 238 10.08 18.27 11.33
N PRO A 239 10.65 17.07 11.59
CA PRO A 239 11.68 16.48 10.74
C PRO A 239 11.21 16.28 9.30
N VAL A 240 12.08 16.55 8.33
CA VAL A 240 11.76 16.40 6.91
C VAL A 240 12.07 14.99 6.43
N VAL A 241 11.13 14.37 5.72
CA VAL A 241 11.30 13.07 5.08
C VAL A 241 11.52 13.28 3.58
N PHE A 242 12.59 12.70 3.04
CA PHE A 242 12.86 12.77 1.60
C PHE A 242 11.96 11.77 0.86
N GLU A 243 11.48 12.11 -0.34
CA GLU A 243 10.69 11.19 -1.15
C GLU A 243 11.31 10.93 -2.52
N ILE A 244 11.40 9.65 -2.88
CA ILE A 244 11.83 9.20 -4.21
C ILE A 244 10.70 8.39 -4.84
N SER A 245 10.19 8.87 -5.96
CA SER A 245 9.28 8.08 -6.78
C SER A 245 10.06 7.11 -7.67
N VAL A 246 9.75 5.81 -7.55
CA VAL A 246 10.34 4.75 -8.38
C VAL A 246 9.68 4.66 -9.75
N VAL A 247 8.55 5.33 -9.95
CA VAL A 247 7.86 5.45 -11.25
C VAL A 247 7.91 6.92 -11.68
N ASN A 248 8.13 7.17 -12.97
CA ASN A 248 8.10 8.51 -13.54
C ASN A 248 7.10 8.56 -14.69
N VAL A 249 6.50 9.72 -14.94
CA VAL A 249 5.49 9.90 -16.01
C VAL A 249 6.05 9.51 -17.40
N ASP A 250 7.32 9.84 -17.67
CA ASP A 250 7.93 9.72 -19.00
C ASP A 250 9.14 8.76 -19.06
N LYS A 251 9.39 7.97 -18.01
CA LYS A 251 10.53 7.06 -17.94
C LYS A 251 10.11 5.69 -17.40
N PRO A 252 10.80 4.62 -17.80
CA PRO A 252 10.58 3.33 -17.15
C PRO A 252 10.80 3.45 -15.63
N PRO A 253 10.13 2.58 -14.84
CA PRO A 253 10.40 2.48 -13.42
C PRO A 253 11.90 2.31 -13.14
N LEU A 254 12.38 2.87 -12.03
CA LEU A 254 13.76 2.71 -11.61
C LEU A 254 14.06 1.24 -11.35
N GLU A 255 15.22 0.79 -11.80
CA GLU A 255 15.72 -0.53 -11.45
C GLU A 255 16.17 -0.57 -9.99
N GLN A 256 16.14 -1.76 -9.39
CA GLN A 256 16.47 -1.94 -7.98
C GLN A 256 17.89 -1.48 -7.63
N GLU A 257 18.85 -1.68 -8.54
CA GLU A 257 20.23 -1.21 -8.36
C GLU A 257 20.31 0.32 -8.27
N GLU A 258 19.54 1.03 -9.10
CA GLU A 258 19.48 2.48 -9.10
C GLU A 258 18.82 3.03 -7.83
N ILE A 259 17.76 2.36 -7.35
CA ILE A 259 17.10 2.71 -6.08
C ILE A 259 18.10 2.58 -4.92
N ASN A 260 18.80 1.44 -4.84
CA ASN A 260 19.79 1.20 -3.79
C ASN A 260 20.94 2.22 -3.85
N ARG A 261 21.43 2.57 -5.05
CA ARG A 261 22.45 3.61 -5.25
C ARG A 261 21.99 4.96 -4.70
N ARG A 262 20.72 5.34 -4.95
CA ARG A 262 20.18 6.60 -4.45
C ARG A 262 20.01 6.59 -2.94
N LEU A 263 19.46 5.52 -2.38
CA LEU A 263 19.27 5.33 -0.93
C LEU A 263 20.58 5.39 -0.15
N ALA A 264 21.66 4.84 -0.71
CA ALA A 264 22.97 4.83 -0.04
C ALA A 264 23.48 6.24 0.33
N GLN A 265 23.06 7.28 -0.40
CA GLN A 265 23.43 8.68 -0.11
C GLN A 265 22.78 9.23 1.17
N PHE A 266 21.67 8.62 1.62
CA PHE A 266 20.87 9.06 2.77
C PHE A 266 21.18 8.30 4.06
N ALA A 267 21.85 7.15 3.95
CA ALA A 267 22.14 6.26 5.06
C ALA A 267 22.83 7.01 6.23
N GLY A 268 22.29 6.87 7.43
CA GLY A 268 22.80 7.53 8.64
C GLY A 268 22.51 9.04 8.73
N LYS A 269 21.76 9.64 7.79
CA LYS A 269 21.49 11.08 7.78
C LYS A 269 20.00 11.43 7.81
N PHE A 270 19.19 10.83 6.94
CA PHE A 270 17.79 11.23 6.75
C PHE A 270 16.89 10.01 6.49
N LYS A 271 15.61 10.15 6.85
CA LYS A 271 14.58 9.19 6.44
C LYS A 271 14.21 9.41 4.98
N VAL A 272 13.92 8.33 4.27
CA VAL A 272 13.49 8.36 2.86
C VAL A 272 12.24 7.51 2.71
N VAL A 273 11.19 8.06 2.10
CA VAL A 273 10.05 7.27 1.64
C VAL A 273 10.16 7.03 0.13
N LEU A 274 10.10 5.76 -0.27
CA LEU A 274 9.95 5.36 -1.66
C LEU A 274 8.47 5.23 -2.00
N THR A 275 8.05 5.73 -3.16
CA THR A 275 6.68 5.58 -3.64
C THR A 275 6.63 5.21 -5.11
N ARG A 276 5.44 4.82 -5.59
CA ARG A 276 5.14 4.76 -7.03
C ARG A 276 4.35 5.97 -7.53
N ALA A 277 4.23 7.02 -6.71
CA ALA A 277 3.41 8.18 -7.02
C ALA A 277 4.22 9.19 -7.82
N GLU A 278 3.96 9.32 -9.12
CA GLU A 278 4.73 10.20 -10.01
C GLU A 278 4.22 11.65 -10.04
N THR A 279 2.99 11.91 -9.57
CA THR A 279 2.39 13.24 -9.47
C THR A 279 2.05 13.61 -8.02
N PHE A 280 1.96 14.91 -7.73
CA PHE A 280 1.57 15.38 -6.40
C PHE A 280 0.14 14.98 -6.00
N GLN A 281 -0.78 14.84 -6.96
CA GLN A 281 -2.11 14.28 -6.69
C GLN A 281 -2.00 12.86 -6.12
N LYS A 282 -1.21 12.00 -6.77
CA LYS A 282 -0.97 10.64 -6.29
C LYS A 282 -0.27 10.65 -4.93
N LYS A 283 0.72 11.52 -4.73
CA LYS A 283 1.39 11.68 -3.43
C LYS A 283 0.41 12.11 -2.33
N SER A 284 -0.52 13.03 -2.60
CA SER A 284 -1.55 13.45 -1.63
C SER A 284 -2.56 12.36 -1.27
N ARG A 285 -2.68 11.32 -2.09
CA ARG A 285 -3.48 10.13 -1.74
C ARG A 285 -2.78 9.29 -0.68
N LEU A 286 -1.45 9.21 -0.75
CA LEU A 286 -0.60 8.46 0.19
C LEU A 286 -0.32 9.25 1.47
N PHE A 287 -0.05 10.55 1.34
CA PHE A 287 0.37 11.43 2.42
C PHE A 287 -0.70 12.49 2.67
N LYS A 288 -1.53 12.25 3.69
CA LYS A 288 -2.62 13.15 4.10
C LYS A 288 -2.11 14.24 5.02
N ASN A 289 -2.66 15.45 4.88
CA ASN A 289 -2.32 16.61 5.71
C ASN A 289 -0.81 16.95 5.68
N THR A 290 -0.17 16.70 4.55
CA THR A 290 1.28 16.84 4.40
C THR A 290 1.65 18.12 3.67
N GLU A 291 2.69 18.78 4.15
CA GLU A 291 3.32 19.90 3.45
C GLU A 291 4.48 19.38 2.59
N PHE A 292 4.41 19.62 1.28
CA PHE A 292 5.45 19.26 0.32
C PHE A 292 6.41 20.42 0.12
N ILE A 293 7.69 20.16 0.31
CA ILE A 293 8.76 21.12 0.09
C ILE A 293 9.20 21.00 -1.37
N ILE A 294 9.12 22.09 -2.12
CA ILE A 294 9.41 22.09 -3.55
C ILE A 294 10.26 23.30 -3.93
N GLY A 295 11.06 23.15 -4.98
CA GLY A 295 11.75 24.28 -5.61
C GLY A 295 10.83 25.05 -6.55
N TRP A 296 11.22 26.29 -6.87
CA TRP A 296 10.50 27.17 -7.78
C TRP A 296 10.13 26.52 -9.13
N ASP A 297 11.05 25.82 -9.80
CA ASP A 297 10.76 25.15 -11.08
C ASP A 297 9.63 24.12 -10.96
N THR A 298 9.58 23.40 -9.84
CA THR A 298 8.52 22.42 -9.58
C THR A 298 7.19 23.13 -9.32
N ALA A 299 7.20 24.27 -8.63
CA ALA A 299 6.00 25.08 -8.42
C ALA A 299 5.43 25.59 -9.75
N VAL A 300 6.29 26.08 -10.66
CA VAL A 300 5.89 26.51 -12.02
C VAL A 300 5.28 25.35 -12.80
N ARG A 301 5.89 24.16 -12.77
CA ARG A 301 5.34 22.97 -13.46
C ARG A 301 4.02 22.50 -12.84
N LEU A 302 3.87 22.63 -11.53
CA LEU A 302 2.67 22.21 -10.82
C LEU A 302 1.44 23.01 -11.26
N ILE A 303 1.60 24.29 -11.64
CA ILE A 303 0.51 25.15 -12.10
C ILE A 303 0.38 25.23 -13.63
N ASP A 304 1.18 24.46 -14.37
CA ASP A 304 1.18 24.48 -15.83
C ASP A 304 0.17 23.45 -16.40
N PRO A 305 -0.90 23.90 -17.11
CA PRO A 305 -1.90 23.02 -17.71
C PRO A 305 -1.33 21.95 -18.64
N HIS A 306 -0.12 22.14 -19.18
CA HIS A 306 0.55 21.15 -20.01
C HIS A 306 0.65 19.79 -19.33
N TYR A 307 0.92 19.77 -18.02
CA TYR A 307 1.00 18.54 -17.21
C TYR A 307 -0.37 17.92 -16.87
N TYR A 308 -1.46 18.56 -17.29
CA TYR A 308 -2.84 18.14 -17.07
C TYR A 308 -3.56 17.91 -18.41
N GLY A 309 -2.83 17.47 -19.44
CA GLY A 309 -3.39 17.22 -20.77
C GLY A 309 -3.76 18.50 -21.52
N ASN A 310 -3.15 19.63 -21.17
CA ASN A 310 -3.52 20.97 -21.62
C ASN A 310 -4.96 21.38 -21.26
N ASP A 311 -5.54 20.78 -20.21
CA ASP A 311 -6.88 21.12 -19.73
C ASP A 311 -6.84 21.81 -18.36
N TYR A 312 -7.22 23.08 -18.36
CA TYR A 312 -7.30 23.89 -17.15
C TYR A 312 -8.31 23.33 -16.13
N ARG A 313 -9.42 22.71 -16.56
CA ARG A 313 -10.40 22.14 -15.63
C ARG A 313 -9.84 20.93 -14.90
N SER A 314 -9.12 20.06 -15.62
CA SER A 314 -8.40 18.93 -15.05
C SER A 314 -7.34 19.38 -14.05
N MET A 315 -6.64 20.48 -14.32
CA MET A 315 -5.74 21.11 -13.35
C MET A 315 -6.49 21.61 -12.10
N CYS A 316 -7.60 22.33 -12.25
CA CYS A 316 -8.39 22.77 -11.09
C CYS A 316 -8.92 21.59 -10.26
N ALA A 317 -9.38 20.52 -10.91
CA ALA A 317 -9.81 19.30 -10.24
C ALA A 317 -8.65 18.64 -9.45
N ALA A 318 -7.45 18.65 -10.02
CA ALA A 318 -6.24 18.18 -9.35
C ALA A 318 -5.94 18.97 -8.08
N PHE A 319 -6.05 20.29 -8.14
CA PHE A 319 -5.82 21.16 -6.98
C PHE A 319 -6.93 21.05 -5.93
N ALA A 320 -8.18 20.88 -6.36
CA ALA A 320 -9.28 20.59 -5.44
C ALA A 320 -9.03 19.28 -4.67
N GLU A 321 -8.50 18.25 -5.34
CA GLU A 321 -8.11 17.01 -4.68
C GLU A 321 -6.94 17.19 -3.70
N LEU A 322 -5.90 17.94 -4.09
CA LEU A 322 -4.78 18.30 -3.20
C LEU A 322 -5.30 19.00 -1.94
N CYS A 323 -6.23 19.95 -2.10
CA CYS A 323 -6.88 20.64 -0.99
C CYS A 323 -7.69 19.69 -0.10
N ALA A 324 -8.50 18.81 -0.70
CA ALA A 324 -9.31 17.85 0.05
C ALA A 324 -8.45 16.86 0.87
N ASN A 325 -7.24 16.59 0.39
CA ASN A 325 -6.26 15.75 1.07
C ASN A 325 -5.40 16.51 2.10
N GLY A 326 -5.62 17.82 2.28
CA GLY A 326 -4.90 18.66 3.22
C GLY A 326 -3.46 18.97 2.79
N SER A 327 -3.12 18.83 1.51
CA SER A 327 -1.77 19.10 1.01
C SER A 327 -1.48 20.59 0.94
N LYS A 328 -0.25 20.97 1.26
CA LYS A 328 0.29 22.32 1.05
C LYS A 328 1.68 22.25 0.44
N PHE A 329 2.20 23.39 0.00
CA PHE A 329 3.49 23.52 -0.67
C PHE A 329 4.32 24.63 -0.06
N LEU A 330 5.49 24.27 0.47
CA LEU A 330 6.51 25.22 0.87
C LEU A 330 7.52 25.39 -0.27
N VAL A 331 7.54 26.57 -0.87
CA VAL A 331 8.29 26.86 -2.10
C VAL A 331 9.61 27.56 -1.79
N ALA A 332 10.71 26.93 -2.17
CA ALA A 332 12.03 27.52 -2.14
C ALA A 332 12.31 28.32 -3.42
N GLY A 333 12.76 29.56 -3.25
CA GLY A 333 13.22 30.40 -4.35
C GLY A 333 14.49 29.87 -5.02
N ARG A 334 14.76 30.35 -6.23
CA ARG A 334 15.92 29.92 -7.04
C ARG A 334 16.55 31.12 -7.76
N VAL A 335 17.87 31.12 -7.91
CA VAL A 335 18.56 32.02 -8.84
C VAL A 335 18.46 31.49 -10.27
N ASP A 336 17.95 32.32 -11.17
CA ASP A 336 18.02 32.13 -12.62
C ASP A 336 18.85 33.24 -13.30
N SER A 337 18.94 33.21 -14.63
CA SER A 337 19.69 34.20 -15.41
C SER A 337 19.12 35.63 -15.34
N SER A 338 17.90 35.79 -14.84
CA SER A 338 17.16 37.05 -14.71
C SER A 338 17.06 37.57 -13.27
N GLY A 339 17.49 36.79 -12.28
CA GLY A 339 17.52 37.19 -10.86
C GLY A 339 17.07 36.06 -9.92
N PHE A 340 16.79 36.42 -8.66
CA PHE A 340 16.20 35.49 -7.70
C PHE A 340 14.68 35.42 -7.92
N LYS A 341 14.17 34.22 -8.20
CA LYS A 341 12.76 33.92 -8.40
C LYS A 341 12.13 33.38 -7.14
N THR A 342 10.94 33.87 -6.82
CA THR A 342 10.17 33.49 -5.63
C THR A 342 8.77 33.02 -6.02
N LEU A 343 7.96 32.67 -5.02
CA LEU A 343 6.55 32.32 -5.22
C LEU A 343 5.74 33.46 -5.87
N GLU A 344 6.14 34.71 -5.67
CA GLU A 344 5.46 35.88 -6.27
C GLU A 344 5.57 35.89 -7.81
N ASP A 345 6.59 35.23 -8.37
CA ASP A 345 6.78 35.08 -9.82
C ASP A 345 5.95 33.93 -10.42
N VAL A 346 5.24 33.16 -9.59
CA VAL A 346 4.43 32.01 -10.02
C VAL A 346 2.98 32.45 -10.20
N SER A 347 2.43 32.25 -11.40
CA SER A 347 1.05 32.63 -11.73
C SER A 347 0.02 31.63 -11.18
N ILE A 348 -0.11 31.58 -9.85
CA ILE A 348 -1.03 30.66 -9.16
C ILE A 348 -2.47 31.01 -9.53
N PRO A 349 -3.30 30.04 -9.96
CA PRO A 349 -4.69 30.32 -10.28
C PRO A 349 -5.50 30.79 -9.06
N ASP A 350 -6.46 31.69 -9.32
CA ASP A 350 -7.32 32.26 -8.28
C ASP A 350 -8.00 31.19 -7.44
N GLY A 351 -7.97 31.38 -6.12
CA GLY A 351 -8.55 30.45 -5.17
C GLY A 351 -7.62 29.32 -4.73
N PHE A 352 -6.39 29.20 -5.23
CA PHE A 352 -5.42 28.18 -4.76
C PHE A 352 -4.19 28.73 -4.04
N SER A 353 -4.04 30.06 -3.93
CA SER A 353 -2.88 30.69 -3.27
C SER A 353 -2.65 30.23 -1.83
N PHE A 354 -3.71 29.86 -1.11
CA PHE A 354 -3.62 29.37 0.28
C PHE A 354 -2.90 28.03 0.41
N LEU A 355 -2.72 27.29 -0.68
CA LEU A 355 -1.96 26.03 -0.70
C LEU A 355 -0.46 26.26 -0.68
N PHE A 356 0.02 27.49 -0.92
CA PHE A 356 1.43 27.79 -1.10
C PHE A 356 1.94 28.77 -0.05
N SER A 357 3.13 28.50 0.44
CA SER A 357 3.96 29.41 1.24
C SER A 357 5.36 29.47 0.65
N SER A 358 6.11 30.54 0.94
CA SER A 358 7.45 30.75 0.41
C SER A 358 8.48 30.82 1.52
N ILE A 359 9.64 30.19 1.31
CA ILE A 359 10.82 30.40 2.14
C ILE A 359 11.44 31.75 1.74
N SER A 360 11.70 32.61 2.72
CA SER A 360 12.31 33.92 2.48
C SER A 360 13.73 33.79 1.92
N GLU A 361 14.11 34.65 0.97
CA GLU A 361 15.48 34.73 0.43
C GLU A 361 16.53 34.90 1.53
N SER A 362 16.20 35.66 2.59
CA SER A 362 17.10 35.90 3.72
C SER A 362 17.41 34.64 4.52
N VAL A 363 16.54 33.63 4.44
CA VAL A 363 16.66 32.37 5.17
C VAL A 363 17.32 31.31 4.30
N PHE A 364 16.98 31.27 3.01
CA PHE A 364 17.52 30.29 2.09
C PHE A 364 17.71 30.85 0.69
N ARG A 365 18.96 30.83 0.24
CA ARG A 365 19.36 31.15 -1.13
C ARG A 365 20.24 30.03 -1.66
N LEU A 366 19.81 29.42 -2.75
CA LEU A 366 20.48 28.27 -3.35
C LEU A 366 21.03 28.67 -4.72
N ASP A 367 22.35 28.85 -4.78
CA ASP A 367 23.09 29.24 -5.99
C ASP A 367 23.59 28.01 -6.81
N LEU A 368 23.11 26.79 -6.52
CA LEU A 368 23.59 25.54 -7.15
C LEU A 368 22.50 24.86 -8.01
N SER A 369 22.73 24.70 -9.31
CA SER A 369 21.84 23.90 -10.17
C SER A 369 22.24 22.42 -10.17
N SER A 370 21.30 21.50 -9.90
CA SER A 370 21.55 20.05 -10.01
C SER A 370 21.96 19.61 -11.43
N THR A 371 21.66 20.44 -12.44
CA THR A 371 22.08 20.21 -13.83
C THR A 371 23.57 20.49 -14.04
N GLU A 372 24.14 21.46 -13.31
CA GLU A 372 25.56 21.84 -13.40
C GLU A 372 26.46 20.78 -12.71
N LEU A 373 26.00 20.21 -11.59
CA LEU A 373 26.71 19.13 -10.90
C LEU A 373 26.80 17.84 -11.75
N ARG A 374 25.79 17.54 -12.58
CA ARG A 374 25.81 16.38 -13.49
C ARG A 374 26.79 16.53 -14.65
N SER A 375 27.19 17.75 -15.00
CA SER A 375 28.20 17.99 -16.03
C SER A 375 29.64 17.88 -15.52
N ASP A 376 29.89 18.14 -14.23
CA ASP A 376 31.23 18.06 -13.64
C ASP A 376 31.68 16.63 -13.30
N ASP A 377 30.75 15.71 -13.05
CA ASP A 377 31.04 14.28 -12.80
C ASP A 377 31.51 13.49 -14.04
N ARG A 378 31.62 14.14 -15.21
CA ARG A 378 32.24 13.53 -16.42
C ARG A 378 33.75 13.80 -16.52
N LYS A 379 34.39 14.33 -15.46
CA LYS A 379 35.82 14.66 -15.48
C LYS A 379 36.72 13.87 -14.53
N TRP A 380 36.24 12.80 -13.90
CA TRP A 380 37.08 11.88 -13.13
C TRP A 380 36.76 10.42 -13.43
#